data_AF-A0AAW2MEF5-F1
#
_entry.id   AF-A0AAW2MEF5-F1
#
_cell.length_a   1.000
_cell.length_b   1.000
_cell.length_c   1.000
_cell.angle_alpha   90.00
_cell.angle_beta   90.00
_cell.angle_gamma   90.00
#
_symmetry.space_group_name_H-M   'P 1'
#
loop_
_entity.id
_entity.type
_entity.pdbx_description
1 polymer ?
#
loop_
_entity_poly.entity_id
_entity_poly.type
_entity_poly.pdbx_seq_one_letter_code
_entity_poly.pdbx_strand_id
1 'polypeptide(L)'
;MWSSQATARTLPDASMVERHEEWIAQFGRVYKDDAEKAKRFNIFKENVEYIQSFNEAGARPYKLAINKFADLTNEEFQAARNGYKMESYGKSSKVSSFRYANVTAVPTSMDWRQKGAVTGVKDQGQCGCCWAFSAIAATEGINQLTTGKLISLSEQELVDCDTSEDEGCNGGLMDNAFEFIISNGGITTESNYPYEGVDGTCNSKKESSDAAKITGYEDVPANSESALLKAVANQPVSVAIDASGSDFQFYTSGVFTGQCGTELDHGVTAVGYGKTSDGTKYWLVKNSWGTSWGENGYIRMQRDIDAPEGLCGIAMQASYPTA
;
A
#
# COMPACT_ATOMS: atom_id res chain seq x y z
N MET A 1 42.93 -24.46 36.27
CA MET A 1 41.85 -23.46 36.44
C MET A 1 41.21 -23.24 35.09
N TRP A 2 40.06 -23.89 34.83
CA TRP A 2 39.23 -23.58 33.67
C TRP A 2 38.12 -22.64 34.16
N SER A 3 38.17 -21.39 33.72
CA SER A 3 37.09 -20.44 33.95
C SER A 3 36.07 -20.63 32.83
N SER A 4 34.94 -21.23 33.16
CA SER A 4 33.79 -21.30 32.26
C SER A 4 33.03 -19.97 32.41
N GLN A 5 33.14 -19.10 31.40
CA GLN A 5 32.28 -17.92 31.30
C GLN A 5 30.89 -18.37 30.84
N ALA A 6 30.04 -18.70 31.81
CA ALA A 6 28.60 -18.72 31.59
C ALA A 6 28.12 -17.26 31.60
N THR A 7 27.83 -16.71 30.42
CA THR A 7 27.10 -15.44 30.29
C THR A 7 25.69 -15.64 30.82
N ALA A 8 25.40 -15.08 32.00
CA ALA A 8 24.08 -15.09 32.59
C ALA A 8 23.14 -14.23 31.72
N ARG A 9 22.25 -14.88 30.97
CA ARG A 9 21.15 -14.19 30.27
C ARG A 9 20.22 -13.57 31.31
N THR A 10 19.87 -12.30 31.14
CA THR A 10 18.94 -11.62 32.04
C THR A 10 17.50 -12.12 31.78
N LEU A 11 16.64 -12.14 32.81
CA LEU A 11 15.24 -12.57 32.66
C LEU A 11 14.46 -11.82 31.56
N PRO A 12 14.66 -10.50 31.34
CA PRO A 12 14.08 -9.79 30.20
C PRO A 12 14.53 -10.35 28.85
N ASP A 13 15.82 -10.71 28.69
CA ASP A 13 16.32 -11.31 27.44
C ASP A 13 15.74 -12.70 27.20
N ALA A 14 15.55 -13.52 28.25
CA ALA A 14 14.88 -14.81 28.13
C ALA A 14 13.44 -14.66 27.62
N SER A 15 12.71 -13.66 28.14
CA SER A 15 11.35 -13.36 27.68
C SER A 15 11.28 -12.88 26.23
N MET A 16 12.27 -12.12 25.75
CA MET A 16 12.30 -11.68 24.35
C MET A 16 12.63 -12.82 23.38
N VAL A 17 13.49 -13.76 23.78
CA VAL A 17 13.79 -14.96 22.97
C VAL A 17 12.52 -15.79 22.76
N GLU A 18 11.76 -16.05 23.83
CA GLU A 18 10.49 -16.80 23.73
C GLU A 18 9.50 -16.11 22.78
N ARG A 19 9.31 -14.79 22.94
CA ARG A 19 8.45 -14.00 22.04
C ARG A 19 8.90 -14.05 20.58
N HIS A 20 10.20 -14.06 20.32
CA HIS A 20 10.73 -14.17 18.96
C HIS A 20 10.46 -15.56 18.36
N GLU A 21 10.64 -16.64 19.13
CA GLU A 21 10.34 -18.01 18.66
C GLU A 21 8.83 -18.19 18.37
N GLU A 22 7.95 -17.65 19.22
CA GLU A 22 6.50 -17.63 18.98
C GLU A 22 6.15 -16.86 17.70
N TRP A 23 6.76 -15.69 17.52
CA TRP A 23 6.57 -14.85 16.33
C TRP A 23 7.09 -15.54 15.05
N ILE A 24 8.26 -16.19 15.11
CA ILE A 24 8.81 -17.01 14.02
C ILE A 24 7.79 -18.08 13.61
N ALA A 25 7.24 -18.81 14.59
CA ALA A 25 6.26 -19.85 14.33
C ALA A 25 4.95 -19.28 13.75
N GLN A 26 4.46 -18.16 14.28
CA GLN A 26 3.25 -17.49 13.82
C GLN A 26 3.34 -17.05 12.36
N PHE A 27 4.49 -16.50 11.94
CA PHE A 27 4.70 -15.97 10.58
C PHE A 27 5.45 -16.94 9.66
N GLY A 28 5.69 -18.17 10.10
CA GLY A 28 6.36 -19.20 9.30
C GLY A 28 7.76 -18.82 8.85
N ARG A 29 8.52 -18.12 9.69
CA ARG A 29 9.85 -17.60 9.35
C ARG A 29 10.88 -18.72 9.26
N VAL A 30 11.66 -18.71 8.18
CA VAL A 30 12.77 -19.63 7.95
C VAL A 30 14.01 -18.81 7.64
N TYR A 31 15.09 -19.08 8.38
CA TYR A 31 16.37 -18.40 8.21
C TYR A 31 17.41 -19.34 7.60
N LYS A 32 18.34 -18.76 6.85
CA LYS A 32 19.41 -19.49 6.16
C LYS A 32 20.30 -20.28 7.13
N ASP A 33 20.66 -19.64 8.25
CA ASP A 33 21.55 -20.18 9.27
C ASP A 33 21.32 -19.48 10.63
N ASP A 34 21.97 -20.00 11.67
CA ASP A 34 21.86 -19.45 13.03
C ASP A 34 22.39 -18.02 13.14
N ALA A 35 23.34 -17.63 12.29
CA ALA A 35 23.87 -16.28 12.29
C ALA A 35 22.83 -15.27 11.78
N GLU A 36 22.12 -15.61 10.70
CA GLU A 36 20.99 -14.81 10.21
C GLU A 36 19.86 -14.77 11.25
N LYS A 37 19.51 -15.91 11.88
CA LYS A 37 18.50 -15.94 12.95
C LYS A 37 18.89 -15.02 14.12
N ALA A 38 20.16 -15.00 14.52
CA ALA A 38 20.65 -14.12 15.57
C ALA A 38 20.62 -12.63 15.17
N LYS A 39 20.95 -12.29 13.92
CA LYS A 39 20.77 -10.93 13.38
C LYS A 39 19.31 -10.50 13.46
N ARG A 40 18.40 -11.37 12.97
CA ARG A 40 16.95 -11.13 12.93
C ARG A 40 16.34 -10.97 14.31
N PHE A 41 16.84 -11.74 15.29
CA PHE A 41 16.46 -11.58 16.69
C PHE A 41 16.79 -10.18 17.25
N ASN A 42 17.98 -9.65 16.96
CA ASN A 42 18.36 -8.31 17.44
C ASN A 42 17.46 -7.23 16.84
N ILE A 43 17.19 -7.31 15.53
CA ILE A 43 16.26 -6.39 14.84
C ILE A 43 14.85 -6.51 15.43
N PHE A 44 14.37 -7.74 15.64
CA PHE A 44 13.08 -8.00 16.28
C PHE A 44 13.01 -7.36 17.66
N LYS A 45 14.03 -7.53 18.50
CA LYS A 45 14.09 -6.93 19.83
C LYS A 45 13.99 -5.40 19.76
N GLU A 46 14.79 -4.75 18.92
CA GLU A 46 14.79 -3.30 18.75
C GLU A 46 13.41 -2.78 18.31
N ASN A 47 12.79 -3.45 17.33
CA ASN A 47 11.46 -3.08 16.84
C ASN A 47 10.37 -3.28 17.91
N VAL A 48 10.44 -4.36 18.69
CA VAL A 48 9.51 -4.61 19.79
C VAL A 48 9.62 -3.54 20.87
N GLU A 49 10.84 -3.15 21.24
CA GLU A 49 11.09 -2.09 22.22
C GLU A 49 10.57 -0.74 21.72
N TYR A 50 10.76 -0.42 20.43
CA TYR A 50 10.19 0.76 19.79
C TYR A 50 8.66 0.78 19.85
N ILE A 51 8.01 -0.31 19.44
CA ILE A 51 6.53 -0.45 19.46
C ILE A 51 5.98 -0.30 20.88
N GLN A 52 6.64 -0.88 21.88
CA GLN A 52 6.24 -0.77 23.28
C GLN A 52 6.35 0.66 23.78
N SER A 53 7.51 1.30 23.57
CA SER A 53 7.74 2.70 23.95
C SER A 53 6.73 3.65 23.31
N PHE A 54 6.45 3.47 22.01
CA PHE A 54 5.45 4.26 21.28
C PHE A 54 4.06 4.14 21.92
N ASN A 55 3.61 2.91 22.19
CA ASN A 55 2.28 2.67 22.72
C ASN A 55 2.15 3.10 24.20
N GLU A 56 3.22 2.97 24.99
CA GLU A 56 3.28 3.39 26.39
C GLU A 56 3.23 4.92 26.54
N ALA A 57 3.83 5.66 25.61
CA ALA A 57 3.74 7.11 25.58
C ALA A 57 2.28 7.60 25.44
N GLY A 58 1.40 6.80 24.82
CA GLY A 58 -0.05 6.99 24.81
C GLY A 58 -0.54 8.29 24.17
N ALA A 59 0.33 9.03 23.48
CA ALA A 59 0.07 10.40 23.01
C ALA A 59 -0.52 10.48 21.61
N ARG A 60 -0.67 9.34 20.91
CA ARG A 60 -1.06 9.28 19.49
C ARG A 60 -2.45 8.62 19.33
N PRO A 61 -3.25 9.04 18.33
CA PRO A 61 -4.57 8.49 18.05
C PRO A 61 -4.53 7.14 17.27
N TYR A 62 -3.35 6.54 17.13
CA TYR A 62 -3.12 5.24 16.51
C TYR A 62 -2.17 4.40 17.36
N LYS A 63 -2.14 3.11 17.07
CA LYS A 63 -1.27 2.13 17.74
C LYS A 63 -0.40 1.40 16.74
N LEU A 64 0.73 0.94 17.25
CA LEU A 64 1.64 0.04 16.56
C LEU A 64 1.51 -1.39 17.11
N ALA A 65 1.80 -2.39 16.30
CA ALA A 65 1.88 -3.78 16.76
C ALA A 65 3.00 -4.54 16.06
N ILE A 66 3.44 -5.61 16.74
CA ILE A 66 4.33 -6.60 16.15
C ILE A 66 3.56 -7.29 15.02
N ASN A 67 3.97 -7.03 13.78
CA ASN A 67 3.40 -7.63 12.59
C ASN A 67 4.45 -8.49 11.88
N LYS A 68 4.16 -8.94 10.66
CA LYS A 68 5.10 -9.77 9.90
C LYS A 68 6.43 -9.08 9.61
N PHE A 69 6.59 -7.77 9.75
CA PHE A 69 7.82 -7.03 9.44
C PHE A 69 8.74 -6.81 10.63
N ALA A 70 8.45 -7.42 11.78
CA ALA A 70 9.18 -7.15 13.02
C ALA A 70 10.67 -7.54 12.97
N ASP A 71 11.11 -8.44 12.10
CA ASP A 71 12.52 -8.82 11.95
C ASP A 71 13.28 -8.09 10.83
N LEU A 72 12.68 -7.04 10.25
CA LEU A 72 13.29 -6.21 9.21
C LEU A 72 13.70 -4.85 9.77
N THR A 73 14.86 -4.35 9.36
CA THR A 73 15.14 -2.92 9.54
C THR A 73 14.20 -2.10 8.67
N ASN A 74 14.09 -0.81 8.96
CA ASN A 74 13.23 0.06 8.17
C ASN A 74 13.73 0.20 6.72
N GLU A 75 15.05 0.20 6.51
CA GLU A 75 15.67 0.23 5.18
C GLU A 75 15.44 -1.07 4.41
N GLU A 76 15.58 -2.23 5.06
CA GLU A 76 15.26 -3.53 4.45
C GLU A 76 13.77 -3.63 4.09
N PHE A 77 12.90 -3.04 4.93
CA PHE A 77 11.46 -2.99 4.69
C PHE A 77 11.12 -2.14 3.46
N GLN A 78 11.66 -0.91 3.40
CA GLN A 78 11.46 0.02 2.28
C GLN A 78 11.97 -0.58 0.97
N ALA A 79 13.23 -1.03 0.94
CA ALA A 79 13.88 -1.53 -0.28
C ALA A 79 13.17 -2.73 -0.93
N ALA A 80 12.44 -3.53 -0.15
CA ALA A 80 11.77 -4.73 -0.65
C ALA A 80 10.32 -4.50 -1.12
N ARG A 81 9.70 -3.36 -0.81
CA ARG A 81 8.23 -3.16 -0.97
C ARG A 81 7.84 -1.81 -1.53
N ASN A 82 8.60 -0.78 -1.22
CA ASN A 82 8.37 0.55 -1.75
C ASN A 82 8.96 0.53 -3.17
N GLY A 83 8.14 0.88 -4.15
CA GLY A 83 8.50 0.80 -5.57
C GLY A 83 7.68 1.74 -6.43
N TYR A 84 7.02 2.70 -5.81
CA TYR A 84 6.51 3.83 -6.58
C TYR A 84 7.71 4.67 -7.04
N LYS A 85 7.75 4.98 -8.33
CA LYS A 85 8.79 5.83 -8.89
C LYS A 85 8.20 7.17 -9.27
N MET A 86 8.39 8.16 -8.40
CA MET A 86 7.99 9.53 -8.72
C MET A 86 8.66 9.98 -10.03
N GLU A 87 7.87 10.27 -11.05
CA GLU A 87 8.39 10.90 -12.26
C GLU A 87 9.00 12.26 -11.88
N SER A 88 10.20 12.56 -12.38
CA SER A 88 10.75 13.91 -12.28
C SER A 88 9.80 14.88 -12.99
N TYR A 89 9.04 15.67 -12.22
CA TYR A 89 8.07 16.69 -12.65
C TYR A 89 8.37 17.23 -14.06
N GLY A 90 7.74 16.65 -15.09
CA GLY A 90 8.19 16.88 -16.47
C GLY A 90 7.23 16.47 -17.59
N LYS A 91 6.39 15.45 -17.41
CA LYS A 91 5.24 15.28 -18.30
C LYS A 91 4.17 16.29 -17.87
N SER A 92 4.14 17.42 -18.58
CA SER A 92 3.00 18.34 -18.61
C SER A 92 1.72 17.53 -18.50
N SER A 93 1.01 17.63 -17.37
CA SER A 93 -0.36 17.16 -17.28
C SER A 93 -1.06 17.69 -18.51
N LYS A 94 -1.45 16.81 -19.44
CA LYS A 94 -2.39 17.23 -20.48
C LYS A 94 -3.55 17.75 -19.65
N VAL A 95 -3.82 19.05 -19.74
CA VAL A 95 -4.90 19.71 -18.99
C VAL A 95 -6.20 19.08 -19.46
N SER A 96 -6.52 17.90 -18.95
CA SER A 96 -7.82 17.31 -19.00
C SER A 96 -8.63 18.06 -17.95
N SER A 97 -9.84 18.43 -18.31
CA SER A 97 -10.79 18.95 -17.34
C SER A 97 -10.97 17.89 -16.25
N PHE A 98 -10.67 18.21 -15.00
CA PHE A 98 -10.97 17.33 -13.86
C PHE A 98 -12.48 17.04 -13.84
N ARG A 99 -12.88 15.81 -14.18
CA ARG A 99 -14.29 15.41 -14.35
C ARG A 99 -15.17 15.76 -13.16
N TYR A 100 -14.62 15.65 -11.95
CA TYR A 100 -15.36 15.90 -10.72
C TYR A 100 -15.26 17.34 -10.22
N ALA A 101 -14.73 18.30 -11.00
CA ALA A 101 -14.59 19.70 -10.59
C ALA A 101 -15.92 20.30 -10.08
N ASN A 102 -17.02 20.01 -10.78
CA ASN A 102 -18.36 20.52 -10.50
C ASN A 102 -19.15 19.72 -9.45
N VAL A 103 -18.56 18.69 -8.84
CA VAL A 103 -19.19 17.98 -7.70
C VAL A 103 -19.23 18.95 -6.51
N THR A 104 -20.43 19.35 -6.11
CA THR A 104 -20.67 20.30 -5.02
C THR A 104 -21.06 19.64 -3.70
N ALA A 105 -21.64 18.44 -3.77
CA ALA A 105 -22.05 17.67 -2.59
C ALA A 105 -21.44 16.27 -2.67
N VAL A 106 -20.77 15.87 -1.59
CA VAL A 106 -20.26 14.51 -1.39
C VAL A 106 -20.84 13.97 -0.08
N PRO A 107 -21.05 12.65 0.05
CA PRO A 107 -21.44 12.06 1.32
C PRO A 107 -20.47 12.41 2.45
N THR A 108 -20.93 12.36 3.70
CA THR A 108 -20.05 12.59 4.86
C THR A 108 -19.02 11.47 5.06
N SER A 109 -19.32 10.28 4.54
CA SER A 109 -18.46 9.11 4.54
C SER A 109 -18.70 8.28 3.29
N MET A 110 -17.64 7.68 2.76
CA MET A 110 -17.68 6.71 1.68
C MET A 110 -16.86 5.49 2.06
N ASP A 111 -17.37 4.30 1.75
CA ASP A 111 -16.65 3.04 1.90
C ASP A 111 -17.02 2.14 0.71
N TRP A 112 -16.14 2.10 -0.31
CA TRP A 112 -16.39 1.32 -1.53
C TRP A 112 -16.42 -0.18 -1.28
N ARG A 113 -15.89 -0.67 -0.14
CA ARG A 113 -16.03 -2.07 0.26
C ARG A 113 -17.49 -2.43 0.50
N GLN A 114 -18.24 -1.53 1.14
CA GLN A 114 -19.68 -1.71 1.38
C GLN A 114 -20.52 -1.58 0.10
N LYS A 115 -19.95 -1.00 -0.95
CA LYS A 115 -20.57 -0.89 -2.28
C LYS A 115 -20.18 -2.05 -3.21
N GLY A 116 -19.38 -3.00 -2.74
CA GLY A 116 -18.92 -4.15 -3.52
C GLY A 116 -17.92 -3.77 -4.62
N ALA A 117 -17.25 -2.61 -4.52
CA ALA A 117 -16.30 -2.10 -5.51
C ALA A 117 -14.83 -2.24 -5.07
N VAL A 118 -14.54 -3.19 -4.15
CA VAL A 118 -13.20 -3.46 -3.63
C VAL A 118 -13.03 -4.96 -3.45
N THR A 119 -12.04 -5.54 -4.11
CA THR A 119 -11.63 -6.95 -3.94
C THR A 119 -10.91 -7.18 -2.60
N GLY A 120 -10.64 -8.45 -2.27
CA GLY A 120 -9.83 -8.80 -1.10
C GLY A 120 -8.46 -8.11 -1.09
N VAL A 121 -7.89 -7.92 0.11
CA VAL A 121 -6.51 -7.43 0.25
C VAL A 121 -5.56 -8.52 -0.24
N LYS A 122 -4.59 -8.12 -1.06
CA LYS A 122 -3.51 -8.98 -1.58
C LYS A 122 -2.16 -8.63 -0.94
N ASP A 123 -1.12 -9.38 -1.28
CA ASP A 123 0.22 -9.23 -0.71
C ASP A 123 1.28 -9.24 -1.83
N GLN A 124 1.94 -8.09 -2.05
CA GLN A 124 2.99 -7.93 -3.07
C GLN A 124 4.32 -8.62 -2.69
N GLY A 125 4.44 -9.14 -1.48
CA GLY A 125 5.64 -9.88 -1.07
C GLY A 125 6.90 -8.99 -1.00
N GLN A 126 7.95 -9.37 -1.73
CA GLN A 126 9.27 -8.70 -1.80
C GLN A 126 9.53 -8.17 -3.21
N CYS A 127 8.54 -7.52 -3.80
CA CYS A 127 8.57 -6.96 -5.14
C CYS A 127 8.04 -5.52 -5.08
N GLY A 128 8.75 -4.55 -5.66
CA GLY A 128 8.39 -3.14 -5.69
C GLY A 128 7.23 -2.81 -6.65
N CYS A 129 6.25 -3.68 -6.77
CA CYS A 129 5.13 -3.56 -7.72
C CYS A 129 3.87 -2.92 -7.14
N CYS A 130 3.99 -2.13 -6.06
CA CYS A 130 2.85 -1.44 -5.43
C CYS A 130 2.03 -0.59 -6.42
N TRP A 131 2.69 -0.03 -7.44
CA TRP A 131 2.07 0.68 -8.56
C TRP A 131 1.03 -0.18 -9.30
N ALA A 132 1.36 -1.44 -9.59
CA ALA A 132 0.45 -2.37 -10.27
C ALA A 132 -0.75 -2.71 -9.38
N PHE A 133 -0.53 -2.99 -8.10
CA PHE A 133 -1.60 -3.26 -7.14
C PHE A 133 -2.56 -2.07 -6.97
N SER A 134 -2.02 -0.85 -6.93
CA SER A 134 -2.80 0.37 -6.83
C SER A 134 -3.68 0.58 -8.07
N ALA A 135 -3.09 0.50 -9.27
CA ALA A 135 -3.79 0.63 -10.54
C ALA A 135 -4.86 -0.45 -10.75
N ILE A 136 -4.55 -1.71 -10.43
CA ILE A 136 -5.51 -2.82 -10.50
C ILE A 136 -6.68 -2.58 -9.57
N ALA A 137 -6.44 -2.24 -8.29
CA ALA A 137 -7.55 -2.00 -7.36
C ALA A 137 -8.48 -0.85 -7.80
N ALA A 138 -7.95 0.21 -8.42
CA ALA A 138 -8.77 1.26 -9.01
C ALA A 138 -9.55 0.77 -10.25
N THR A 139 -8.92 -0.05 -11.10
CA THR A 139 -9.53 -0.65 -12.30
C THR A 139 -10.64 -1.64 -11.96
N GLU A 140 -10.44 -2.49 -10.95
CA GLU A 140 -11.47 -3.39 -10.41
C GLU A 140 -12.68 -2.58 -9.91
N GLY A 141 -12.40 -1.47 -9.21
CA GLY A 141 -13.41 -0.56 -8.70
C GLY A 141 -14.25 0.06 -9.82
N ILE A 142 -13.63 0.68 -10.82
CA ILE A 142 -14.38 1.30 -11.92
C ILE A 142 -15.14 0.25 -12.74
N ASN A 143 -14.58 -0.95 -12.94
CA ASN A 143 -15.25 -2.05 -13.63
C ASN A 143 -16.52 -2.49 -12.90
N GLN A 144 -16.50 -2.60 -11.57
CA GLN A 144 -17.70 -2.86 -10.79
C GLN A 144 -18.74 -1.75 -10.99
N LEU A 145 -18.33 -0.48 -11.00
CA LEU A 145 -19.24 0.66 -11.09
C LEU A 145 -19.91 0.78 -12.46
N THR A 146 -19.21 0.42 -13.54
CA THR A 146 -19.74 0.53 -14.91
C THR A 146 -20.44 -0.74 -15.39
N THR A 147 -19.98 -1.93 -14.96
CA THR A 147 -20.52 -3.21 -15.44
C THR A 147 -21.35 -3.97 -14.41
N GLY A 148 -21.27 -3.59 -13.14
CA GLY A 148 -21.88 -4.31 -12.01
C GLY A 148 -21.13 -5.59 -11.60
N LYS A 149 -19.94 -5.85 -12.16
CA LYS A 149 -19.14 -7.06 -11.87
C LYS A 149 -17.81 -6.73 -11.20
N LEU A 150 -17.60 -7.29 -10.01
CA LEU A 150 -16.34 -7.16 -9.28
C LEU A 150 -15.50 -8.38 -9.67
N ILE A 151 -14.46 -8.13 -10.45
CA ILE A 151 -13.58 -9.14 -11.00
C ILE A 151 -12.22 -8.93 -10.35
N SER A 152 -11.56 -9.99 -9.91
CA SER A 152 -10.16 -9.87 -9.47
C SER A 152 -9.25 -9.89 -10.69
N LEU A 153 -8.55 -8.80 -10.93
CA LEU A 153 -7.68 -8.61 -12.10
C LEU A 153 -6.22 -8.95 -11.74
N SER A 154 -5.39 -9.16 -12.76
CA SER A 154 -4.01 -9.60 -12.61
C SER A 154 -3.04 -8.44 -12.43
N GLU A 155 -2.37 -8.37 -11.28
CA GLU A 155 -1.21 -7.50 -11.12
C GLU A 155 0.01 -8.04 -11.87
N GLN A 156 0.13 -9.36 -12.03
CA GLN A 156 1.28 -9.98 -12.71
C GLN A 156 1.34 -9.64 -14.20
N GLU A 157 0.20 -9.48 -14.86
CA GLU A 157 0.16 -9.04 -16.25
C GLU A 157 0.80 -7.65 -16.39
N LEU A 158 0.52 -6.71 -15.48
CA LEU A 158 1.20 -5.42 -15.46
C LEU A 158 2.70 -5.57 -15.19
N VAL A 159 3.08 -6.34 -14.17
CA VAL A 159 4.48 -6.58 -13.80
C VAL A 159 5.30 -7.16 -14.97
N ASP A 160 4.71 -8.07 -15.75
CA ASP A 160 5.41 -8.78 -16.81
C ASP A 160 5.34 -8.08 -18.18
N CYS A 161 4.30 -7.29 -18.45
CA CYS A 161 3.98 -6.77 -19.78
C CYS A 161 4.12 -5.24 -19.91
N ASP A 162 3.94 -4.46 -18.84
CA ASP A 162 4.20 -3.02 -18.86
C ASP A 162 5.70 -2.73 -18.64
N THR A 163 6.50 -3.10 -19.65
CA THR A 163 7.98 -3.00 -19.58
C THR A 163 8.52 -1.81 -20.37
N SER A 164 7.66 -1.02 -21.02
CA SER A 164 8.11 0.13 -21.83
C SER A 164 8.34 1.38 -20.99
N GLU A 165 7.51 1.60 -19.97
CA GLU A 165 7.61 2.77 -19.09
C GLU A 165 7.87 2.36 -17.63
N ASP A 166 7.30 1.24 -17.17
CA ASP A 166 7.52 0.68 -15.83
C ASP A 166 8.56 -0.45 -15.82
N GLU A 167 9.06 -0.80 -14.62
CA GLU A 167 10.20 -1.72 -14.43
C GLU A 167 9.86 -2.89 -13.49
N GLY A 168 8.62 -3.40 -13.56
CA GLY A 168 8.19 -4.57 -12.79
C GLY A 168 8.40 -4.41 -11.28
N CYS A 169 9.16 -5.33 -10.68
CA CYS A 169 9.55 -5.31 -9.27
C CYS A 169 10.53 -4.19 -8.89
N ASN A 170 11.16 -3.53 -9.86
CA ASN A 170 12.01 -2.37 -9.59
C ASN A 170 11.23 -1.06 -9.53
N GLY A 171 9.91 -1.10 -9.77
CA GLY A 171 9.01 0.02 -9.55
C GLY A 171 8.41 0.61 -10.82
N GLY A 172 7.43 1.49 -10.62
CA GLY A 172 6.60 2.02 -11.70
C GLY A 172 5.58 3.06 -11.23
N LEU A 173 4.66 3.42 -12.13
CA LEU A 173 3.63 4.45 -11.97
C LEU A 173 2.24 3.92 -12.32
N MET A 174 1.25 4.30 -11.51
CA MET A 174 -0.15 3.89 -11.78
C MET A 174 -0.67 4.41 -13.12
N ASP A 175 -0.19 5.57 -13.58
CA ASP A 175 -0.62 6.17 -14.85
C ASP A 175 -0.11 5.38 -16.06
N ASN A 176 1.14 4.91 -16.00
CA ASN A 176 1.73 4.02 -17.01
C ASN A 176 0.94 2.72 -17.08
N ALA A 177 0.63 2.13 -15.92
CA ALA A 177 -0.24 0.96 -15.85
C ALA A 177 -1.62 1.20 -16.50
N PHE A 178 -2.25 2.36 -16.27
CA PHE A 178 -3.51 2.68 -16.94
C PHE A 178 -3.33 2.82 -18.46
N GLU A 179 -2.26 3.49 -18.92
CA GLU A 179 -1.94 3.60 -20.35
C GLU A 179 -1.67 2.24 -21.00
N PHE A 180 -1.00 1.33 -20.29
CA PHE A 180 -0.82 -0.06 -20.69
C PHE A 180 -2.18 -0.74 -20.86
N ILE A 181 -3.07 -0.72 -19.87
CA ILE A 181 -4.39 -1.39 -19.96
C ILE A 181 -5.20 -0.85 -21.15
N ILE A 182 -5.13 0.46 -21.42
CA ILE A 182 -5.80 1.08 -22.57
C ILE A 182 -5.20 0.57 -23.88
N SER A 183 -3.87 0.61 -24.02
CA SER A 183 -3.17 0.25 -25.26
C SER A 183 -3.20 -1.25 -25.56
N ASN A 184 -3.17 -2.08 -24.53
CA ASN A 184 -3.35 -3.53 -24.60
C ASN A 184 -4.80 -3.92 -24.95
N GLY A 185 -5.74 -2.99 -24.77
CA GLY A 185 -7.16 -3.22 -25.05
C GLY A 185 -7.89 -3.97 -23.92
N GLY A 186 -7.29 -4.04 -22.73
CA GLY A 186 -7.84 -4.63 -21.53
C GLY A 186 -6.77 -5.21 -20.60
N ILE A 187 -7.25 -5.88 -19.55
CA ILE A 187 -6.44 -6.62 -18.57
C ILE A 187 -7.15 -7.92 -18.21
N THR A 188 -6.42 -9.00 -17.99
CA THR A 188 -6.95 -10.31 -17.63
C THR A 188 -7.24 -10.45 -16.12
N THR A 189 -7.78 -11.62 -15.74
CA THR A 189 -8.07 -11.96 -14.35
C THR A 189 -6.85 -12.51 -13.61
N GLU A 190 -6.82 -12.32 -12.29
CA GLU A 190 -5.89 -13.00 -11.38
C GLU A 190 -5.85 -14.52 -11.63
N SER A 191 -7.01 -15.14 -11.87
CA SER A 191 -7.08 -16.60 -12.08
C SER A 191 -6.42 -17.08 -13.38
N ASN A 192 -6.37 -16.23 -14.41
CA ASN A 192 -5.77 -16.56 -15.70
C ASN A 192 -4.26 -16.23 -15.72
N TYR A 193 -3.87 -15.15 -15.05
CA TYR A 193 -2.48 -14.73 -14.90
C TYR A 193 -2.18 -14.48 -13.41
N PRO A 194 -1.91 -15.55 -12.63
CA PRO A 194 -1.71 -15.45 -11.19
C PRO A 194 -0.47 -14.66 -10.80
N TYR A 195 -0.52 -14.01 -9.64
CA TYR A 195 0.62 -13.30 -9.05
C TYR A 195 1.72 -14.25 -8.58
N GLU A 196 2.95 -13.99 -9.04
CA GLU A 196 4.15 -14.77 -8.74
C GLU A 196 5.15 -14.00 -7.86
N GLY A 197 4.98 -12.68 -7.72
CA GLY A 197 5.82 -11.86 -6.82
C GLY A 197 7.25 -11.64 -7.29
N VAL A 198 7.49 -11.84 -8.57
CA VAL A 198 8.78 -11.66 -9.25
C VAL A 198 8.55 -11.20 -10.68
N ASP A 199 9.58 -10.63 -11.31
CA ASP A 199 9.54 -10.32 -12.74
C ASP A 199 9.51 -11.60 -13.58
N GLY A 200 8.52 -11.69 -14.47
CA GLY A 200 8.39 -12.74 -15.45
C GLY A 200 8.66 -12.24 -16.87
N THR A 201 8.18 -13.01 -17.85
CA THR A 201 8.15 -12.60 -19.25
C THR A 201 6.69 -12.53 -19.68
N CYS A 202 6.29 -11.40 -20.29
CA CYS A 202 4.93 -11.20 -20.74
C CYS A 202 4.37 -12.40 -21.51
N ASN A 203 3.30 -12.99 -20.98
CA ASN A 203 2.63 -14.13 -21.57
C ASN A 203 1.46 -13.69 -22.45
N SER A 204 1.75 -13.42 -23.72
CA SER A 204 0.77 -12.94 -24.72
C SER A 204 -0.47 -13.83 -24.87
N LYS A 205 -0.40 -15.13 -24.56
CA LYS A 205 -1.57 -16.01 -24.60
C LYS A 205 -2.52 -15.73 -23.44
N LYS A 206 -1.99 -15.53 -22.23
CA LYS A 206 -2.80 -15.21 -21.05
C LYS A 206 -3.39 -13.80 -21.19
N GLU A 207 -2.54 -12.84 -21.54
CA GLU A 207 -2.89 -11.43 -21.80
C GLU A 207 -4.04 -11.29 -22.82
N SER A 208 -4.05 -12.10 -23.88
CA SER A 208 -5.09 -12.03 -24.93
C SER A 208 -6.53 -12.33 -24.47
N SER A 209 -6.73 -12.79 -23.23
CA SER A 209 -8.04 -13.08 -22.64
C SER A 209 -8.45 -11.97 -21.67
N ASP A 210 -8.79 -10.80 -22.20
CA ASP A 210 -9.20 -9.64 -21.38
C ASP A 210 -10.50 -9.89 -20.58
N ALA A 211 -10.57 -9.29 -19.40
CA ALA A 211 -11.70 -9.40 -18.47
C ALA A 211 -12.29 -8.05 -18.06
N ALA A 212 -11.49 -6.99 -18.11
CA ALA A 212 -11.92 -5.61 -17.89
C ALA A 212 -11.19 -4.67 -18.87
N LYS A 213 -11.83 -3.54 -19.19
CA LYS A 213 -11.27 -2.49 -20.06
C LYS A 213 -11.51 -1.13 -19.44
N ILE A 214 -10.59 -0.22 -19.67
CA ILE A 214 -10.72 1.20 -19.37
C ILE A 214 -10.48 1.99 -20.67
N THR A 215 -11.09 3.16 -20.79
CA THR A 215 -11.05 4.00 -21.99
C THR A 215 -10.13 5.22 -21.84
N GLY A 216 -9.66 5.48 -20.63
CA GLY A 216 -8.81 6.61 -20.28
C GLY A 216 -8.47 6.59 -18.79
N TYR A 217 -7.69 7.55 -18.34
CA TYR A 217 -7.50 7.88 -16.93
C TYR A 217 -7.42 9.40 -16.77
N GLU A 218 -7.64 9.89 -15.55
CA GLU A 218 -7.54 11.31 -15.22
C GLU A 218 -6.78 11.50 -13.92
N ASP A 219 -5.96 12.56 -13.89
CA ASP A 219 -5.29 13.00 -12.68
C ASP A 219 -6.21 13.87 -11.83
N VAL A 220 -6.17 13.64 -10.53
CA VAL A 220 -6.73 14.56 -9.55
C VAL A 220 -5.80 15.78 -9.48
N PRO A 221 -6.34 17.02 -9.43
CA PRO A 221 -5.55 18.21 -9.15
C PRO A 221 -4.63 18.02 -7.94
N ALA A 222 -3.32 18.06 -8.19
CA ALA A 222 -2.30 17.87 -7.18
C ALA A 222 -2.45 18.87 -6.03
N ASN A 223 -2.05 18.44 -4.84
CA ASN A 223 -2.07 19.22 -3.61
C ASN A 223 -3.48 19.74 -3.25
N SER A 224 -4.49 18.90 -3.47
CA SER A 224 -5.88 19.22 -3.15
C SER A 224 -6.64 18.03 -2.57
N GLU A 225 -6.64 17.91 -1.24
CA GLU A 225 -7.52 16.96 -0.54
C GLU A 225 -9.00 17.16 -0.90
N SER A 226 -9.40 18.39 -1.25
CA SER A 226 -10.76 18.70 -1.68
C SER A 226 -11.10 18.08 -3.04
N ALA A 227 -10.15 18.08 -3.99
CA ALA A 227 -10.34 17.45 -5.29
C ALA A 227 -10.28 15.92 -5.16
N LEU A 228 -9.33 15.41 -4.37
CA LEU A 228 -9.24 13.98 -4.05
C LEU A 228 -10.53 13.49 -3.41
N LEU A 229 -11.15 14.27 -2.51
CA LEU A 229 -12.41 13.92 -1.87
C LEU A 229 -13.53 13.74 -2.88
N LYS A 230 -13.60 14.63 -3.88
CA LYS A 230 -14.59 14.56 -4.96
C LYS A 230 -14.37 13.31 -5.83
N ALA A 231 -13.13 12.97 -6.13
CA ALA A 231 -12.81 11.77 -6.89
C ALA A 231 -13.15 10.48 -6.10
N VAL A 232 -12.69 10.38 -4.85
CA VAL A 232 -12.95 9.22 -3.97
C VAL A 232 -14.44 9.06 -3.66
N ALA A 233 -15.22 10.15 -3.65
CA ALA A 233 -16.67 10.08 -3.51
C ALA A 233 -17.38 9.42 -4.71
N ASN A 234 -16.72 9.30 -5.86
CA ASN A 234 -17.30 8.77 -7.09
C ASN A 234 -16.70 7.42 -7.53
N GLN A 235 -15.47 7.10 -7.15
CA GLN A 235 -14.83 5.80 -7.38
C GLN A 235 -13.60 5.58 -6.49
N PRO A 236 -13.05 4.36 -6.37
CA PRO A 236 -11.70 4.15 -5.85
C PRO A 236 -10.64 4.88 -6.68
N VAL A 237 -9.63 5.45 -6.01
CA VAL A 237 -8.59 6.30 -6.62
C VAL A 237 -7.21 5.78 -6.23
N SER A 238 -6.32 5.63 -7.20
CA SER A 238 -4.91 5.33 -6.95
C SER A 238 -4.23 6.58 -6.39
N VAL A 239 -3.46 6.42 -5.32
CA VAL A 239 -2.70 7.52 -4.68
C VAL A 239 -1.29 7.05 -4.35
N ALA A 240 -0.32 7.93 -4.47
CA ALA A 240 1.03 7.72 -3.94
C ALA A 240 1.17 8.37 -2.56
N ILE A 241 1.93 7.73 -1.67
CA ILE A 241 2.25 8.22 -0.33
C ILE A 241 3.73 7.99 -0.01
N ASP A 242 4.25 8.72 0.96
CA ASP A 242 5.46 8.34 1.69
C ASP A 242 5.10 7.30 2.76
N ALA A 243 5.55 6.07 2.56
CA ALA A 243 5.37 4.94 3.46
C ALA A 243 6.70 4.49 4.13
N SER A 244 7.71 5.35 4.13
CA SER A 244 9.07 5.02 4.61
C SER A 244 9.16 4.90 6.14
N GLY A 245 8.33 5.62 6.88
CA GLY A 245 8.44 5.74 8.35
C GLY A 245 8.17 4.44 9.14
N SER A 246 8.90 4.25 10.25
CA SER A 246 8.74 3.08 11.13
C SER A 246 7.35 2.97 11.77
N ASP A 247 6.70 4.11 12.07
CA ASP A 247 5.29 4.12 12.51
C ASP A 247 4.36 3.50 11.45
N PHE A 248 4.63 3.74 10.15
CA PHE A 248 3.85 3.17 9.06
C PHE A 248 4.12 1.67 8.92
N GLN A 249 5.38 1.25 9.00
CA GLN A 249 5.79 -0.15 9.00
C GLN A 249 5.03 -0.99 10.04
N PHE A 250 4.81 -0.44 11.24
CA PHE A 250 4.17 -1.15 12.36
C PHE A 250 2.73 -0.75 12.67
N TYR A 251 2.11 0.10 11.84
CA TYR A 251 0.72 0.51 12.03
C TYR A 251 -0.21 -0.69 12.18
N THR A 252 -1.11 -0.63 13.17
CA THR A 252 -2.14 -1.67 13.38
C THR A 252 -3.56 -1.14 13.46
N SER A 253 -3.79 0.04 14.06
CA SER A 253 -5.14 0.56 14.23
C SER A 253 -5.15 2.05 14.60
N GLY A 254 -6.31 2.69 14.39
CA GLY A 254 -6.55 4.09 14.72
C GLY A 254 -6.44 5.01 13.51
N VAL A 255 -6.57 6.32 13.72
CA VAL A 255 -6.31 7.29 12.63
C VAL A 255 -4.83 7.62 12.67
N PHE A 256 -4.11 7.24 11.61
CA PHE A 256 -2.70 7.51 11.47
C PHE A 256 -2.44 9.01 11.33
N THR A 257 -1.63 9.53 12.24
CA THR A 257 -1.15 10.93 12.29
C THR A 257 0.37 10.95 12.48
N GLY A 258 1.05 9.89 12.01
CA GLY A 258 2.49 9.72 12.18
C GLY A 258 3.28 10.70 11.36
N GLN A 259 4.58 10.80 11.65
CA GLN A 259 5.49 11.60 10.86
C GLN A 259 5.85 10.84 9.59
N CYS A 260 5.73 11.54 8.47
CA CYS A 260 6.11 11.12 7.13
C CYS A 260 6.44 12.40 6.34
N GLY A 261 7.31 12.29 5.35
CA GLY A 261 7.62 13.35 4.41
C GLY A 261 6.65 13.35 3.23
N THR A 262 7.17 13.82 2.10
CA THR A 262 6.49 13.90 0.81
C THR A 262 7.34 13.29 -0.31
N GLU A 263 8.36 12.50 0.07
CA GLU A 263 9.14 11.68 -0.85
C GLU A 263 8.33 10.41 -1.13
N LEU A 264 7.42 10.51 -2.11
CA LEU A 264 6.47 9.43 -2.39
C LEU A 264 7.21 8.18 -2.89
N ASP A 265 6.96 7.05 -2.24
CA ASP A 265 7.67 5.79 -2.47
C ASP A 265 6.74 4.57 -2.55
N HIS A 266 5.44 4.75 -2.27
CA HIS A 266 4.48 3.65 -2.24
C HIS A 266 3.13 4.00 -2.87
N GLY A 267 2.66 3.13 -3.78
CA GLY A 267 1.36 3.21 -4.43
C GLY A 267 0.29 2.44 -3.68
N VAL A 268 -0.82 3.10 -3.32
CA VAL A 268 -1.96 2.53 -2.59
C VAL A 268 -3.27 3.01 -3.19
N THR A 269 -4.42 2.53 -2.71
CA THR A 269 -5.73 2.93 -3.25
C THR A 269 -6.60 3.55 -2.16
N ALA A 270 -7.02 4.80 -2.35
CA ALA A 270 -8.05 5.43 -1.54
C ALA A 270 -9.42 4.84 -1.92
N VAL A 271 -9.97 4.01 -1.04
CA VAL A 271 -11.25 3.30 -1.24
C VAL A 271 -12.39 3.90 -0.41
N GLY A 272 -12.16 5.05 0.20
CA GLY A 272 -13.18 5.73 0.98
C GLY A 272 -12.61 6.83 1.86
N TYR A 273 -13.48 7.38 2.69
CA TYR A 273 -13.17 8.37 3.70
C TYR A 273 -14.27 8.38 4.75
N GLY A 274 -13.98 8.94 5.91
CA GLY A 274 -14.97 9.09 6.95
C GLY A 274 -14.55 10.09 8.01
N LYS A 275 -15.22 9.97 9.15
CA LYS A 275 -14.97 10.74 10.35
C LYS A 275 -15.21 9.83 11.55
N THR A 276 -14.29 9.82 12.50
CA THR A 276 -14.46 9.12 13.79
C THR A 276 -15.49 9.83 14.66
N SER A 277 -15.94 9.17 15.73
CA SER A 277 -16.92 9.72 16.67
C SER A 277 -16.47 11.03 17.34
N ASP A 278 -15.15 11.22 17.49
CA ASP A 278 -14.56 12.40 18.14
C ASP A 278 -14.40 13.62 17.22
N GLY A 279 -14.54 13.47 15.91
CA GLY A 279 -14.23 14.58 15.01
C GLY A 279 -13.24 14.27 13.89
N THR A 280 -12.38 13.28 14.08
CA THR A 280 -11.19 13.11 13.24
C THR A 280 -11.57 12.57 11.86
N LYS A 281 -11.32 13.37 10.82
CA LYS A 281 -11.55 12.97 9.42
C LYS A 281 -10.40 12.07 8.96
N TYR A 282 -10.71 11.07 8.15
CA TYR A 282 -9.72 10.16 7.60
C TYR A 282 -10.00 9.76 6.16
N TRP A 283 -8.94 9.40 5.44
CA TRP A 283 -8.95 8.57 4.24
C TRP A 283 -8.95 7.11 4.64
N LEU A 284 -9.74 6.28 3.96
CA LEU A 284 -9.67 4.82 4.08
C LEU A 284 -8.85 4.29 2.90
N VAL A 285 -7.69 3.73 3.18
CA VAL A 285 -6.71 3.34 2.17
C VAL A 285 -6.49 1.83 2.21
N LYS A 286 -6.59 1.18 1.04
CA LYS A 286 -6.25 -0.22 0.82
C LYS A 286 -4.76 -0.32 0.53
N ASN A 287 -4.05 -1.14 1.29
CA ASN A 287 -2.63 -1.45 1.07
C ASN A 287 -2.46 -2.83 0.41
N SER A 288 -1.25 -3.15 -0.03
CA SER A 288 -0.85 -4.36 -0.76
C SER A 288 0.11 -5.24 0.05
N TRP A 289 0.07 -5.18 1.38
CA TRP A 289 0.96 -5.91 2.30
C TRP A 289 0.28 -7.04 3.06
N GLY A 290 -0.82 -7.58 2.50
CA GLY A 290 -1.60 -8.64 3.13
C GLY A 290 -2.40 -8.18 4.35
N THR A 291 -3.26 -9.06 4.84
CA THR A 291 -4.21 -8.75 5.92
C THR A 291 -3.56 -8.70 7.30
N SER A 292 -2.32 -9.17 7.47
CA SER A 292 -1.60 -9.14 8.73
C SER A 292 -1.00 -7.77 9.08
N TRP A 293 -1.07 -6.80 8.17
CA TRP A 293 -0.63 -5.43 8.38
C TRP A 293 -1.84 -4.49 8.54
N GLY A 294 -1.74 -3.48 9.41
CA GLY A 294 -2.79 -2.49 9.61
C GLY A 294 -4.13 -3.09 10.07
N GLU A 295 -5.21 -2.44 9.66
CA GLU A 295 -6.59 -2.82 9.97
C GLU A 295 -7.09 -3.84 8.93
N ASN A 296 -6.59 -5.07 8.99
CA ASN A 296 -6.82 -6.12 8.00
C ASN A 296 -6.38 -5.71 6.58
N GLY A 297 -5.21 -5.09 6.46
CA GLY A 297 -4.65 -4.60 5.19
C GLY A 297 -5.03 -3.17 4.81
N TYR A 298 -5.75 -2.48 5.69
CA TYR A 298 -6.16 -1.09 5.49
C TYR A 298 -5.49 -0.16 6.49
N ILE A 299 -5.44 1.12 6.13
CA ILE A 299 -5.05 2.20 7.04
C ILE A 299 -6.06 3.34 6.95
N ARG A 300 -6.32 3.97 8.10
CA ARG A 300 -7.07 5.22 8.15
C ARG A 300 -6.07 6.36 8.32
N MET A 301 -5.81 7.13 7.26
CA MET A 301 -4.86 8.24 7.31
C MET A 301 -5.61 9.54 7.59
N GLN A 302 -5.07 10.42 8.44
CA GLN A 302 -5.73 11.69 8.73
C GLN A 302 -5.95 12.50 7.45
N ARG A 303 -7.15 13.07 7.34
CA ARG A 303 -7.60 13.91 6.23
C ARG A 303 -7.94 15.29 6.73
N ASP A 304 -7.93 16.28 5.84
CA ASP A 304 -8.32 17.66 6.10
C ASP A 304 -7.31 18.34 7.04
N ILE A 305 -6.03 18.19 6.70
CA ILE A 305 -4.91 18.84 7.40
C ILE A 305 -4.49 20.12 6.68
N ASP A 306 -3.73 20.99 7.35
CA ASP A 306 -3.33 22.28 6.79
C ASP A 306 -2.35 22.16 5.61
N ALA A 307 -1.59 21.06 5.54
CA ALA A 307 -0.64 20.82 4.46
C ALA A 307 -1.40 20.45 3.16
N PRO A 308 -1.23 21.21 2.07
CA PRO A 308 -2.00 20.99 0.84
C PRO A 308 -1.67 19.65 0.16
N GLU A 309 -0.46 19.13 0.37
CA GLU A 309 -0.03 17.79 -0.06
C GLU A 309 -0.81 16.66 0.62
N GLY A 310 -1.50 16.94 1.74
CA GLY A 310 -2.11 15.95 2.61
C GLY A 310 -1.08 15.15 3.42
N LEU A 311 -1.54 14.37 4.40
CA LEU A 311 -0.64 13.58 5.23
C LEU A 311 0.12 12.56 4.37
N CYS A 312 1.46 12.53 4.50
CA CYS A 312 2.36 11.69 3.70
C CYS A 312 2.27 11.95 2.19
N GLY A 313 1.83 13.14 1.78
CA GLY A 313 1.72 13.50 0.36
C GLY A 313 0.57 12.83 -0.40
N ILE A 314 -0.42 12.26 0.30
CA ILE A 314 -1.55 11.52 -0.31
C ILE A 314 -2.33 12.28 -1.39
N ALA A 315 -2.28 13.62 -1.39
CA ALA A 315 -2.96 14.46 -2.38
C ALA A 315 -2.02 14.96 -3.50
N MET A 316 -0.75 14.57 -3.52
CA MET A 316 0.24 15.03 -4.51
C MET A 316 0.09 14.34 -5.86
N GLN A 317 -0.03 13.01 -5.86
CA GLN A 317 -0.12 12.19 -7.08
C GLN A 317 -1.24 11.16 -6.92
N ALA A 318 -2.42 11.55 -7.41
CA ALA A 318 -3.61 10.73 -7.38
C ALA A 318 -4.24 10.70 -8.77
N SER A 319 -4.60 9.52 -9.23
CA SER A 319 -5.19 9.31 -10.55
C SER A 319 -6.21 8.17 -10.50
N TYR A 320 -7.13 8.18 -11.46
CA TYR A 320 -8.18 7.17 -11.53
C TYR A 320 -8.50 6.78 -12.97
N PRO A 321 -8.79 5.49 -13.22
CA PRO A 321 -9.20 5.03 -14.52
C PRO A 321 -10.63 5.47 -14.83
N THR A 322 -10.94 5.60 -16.11
CA THR A 322 -12.27 5.94 -16.64
C THR A 322 -12.70 4.84 -17.60
N ALA A 323 -13.97 4.46 -17.56
CA ALA A 323 -14.56 3.42 -18.40
C ALA A 323 -15.91 3.88 -18.98
#